data_AF-A0A6A9TBL1-F1
#
_entry.id   AF-A0A6A9TBL1-F1
#
_cell.length_a   1.000
_cell.length_b   1.000
_cell.length_c   1.000
_cell.angle_alpha   90.00
_cell.angle_beta   90.00
_cell.angle_gamma   90.00
#
_symmetry.space_group_name_H-M   'P 1'
#
loop_
_entity.id
_entity.type
_entity.pdbx_description
1 polymer ?
#
loop_
_entity_poly.entity_id
_entity_poly.type
_entity_poly.pdbx_seq_one_letter_code
_entity_poly.pdbx_strand_id
1 'polypeptide(L)'
;MLPSSWLTLRKACKRYGPGRLPRADRPDIGAGYAAASAAVFVTALFAIVLSVDAVRTASGDWIVSFLFPALALPIVVPSAFFLGVVGWRLAPSSSSITGIILGGIGAIATYLVSLVLVGGVLTAGAVFSLRGATLMEAAEVSVGIVTLAFIFTWWISIPVGCLSGLVYMNVTEKAANAT
;
A
#
# COMPACT_ATOMS: atom_id res chain seq x y z
N MET A 1 -21.81 22.90 12.73
CA MET A 1 -21.55 23.57 11.44
C MET A 1 -20.44 22.81 10.71
N LEU A 2 -20.67 22.42 9.46
CA LEU A 2 -19.78 21.56 8.66
C LEU A 2 -18.51 22.31 8.23
N PRO A 3 -17.32 21.68 8.25
CA PRO A 3 -16.23 22.10 7.38
C PRO A 3 -16.61 21.75 5.94
N SER A 4 -16.56 22.71 5.03
CA SER A 4 -16.88 22.56 3.60
C SER A 4 -16.02 21.51 2.88
N SER A 5 -14.84 21.18 3.41
CA SER A 5 -13.85 20.28 2.82
C SER A 5 -14.35 18.83 2.66
N TRP A 6 -15.09 18.29 3.62
CA TRP A 6 -15.47 16.87 3.64
C TRP A 6 -16.62 16.51 2.69
N LEU A 7 -17.56 17.44 2.48
CA LEU A 7 -18.61 17.31 1.46
C LEU A 7 -18.02 17.27 0.04
N THR A 8 -16.98 18.09 -0.19
CA THR A 8 -16.23 18.12 -1.44
C THR A 8 -15.48 16.80 -1.65
N LEU A 9 -14.84 16.26 -0.61
CA LEU A 9 -14.17 14.96 -0.66
C LEU A 9 -15.13 13.82 -1.00
N ARG A 10 -16.33 13.77 -0.39
CA ARG A 10 -17.35 12.76 -0.72
C ARG A 10 -17.80 12.85 -2.18
N LYS A 11 -18.09 14.07 -2.67
CA LYS A 11 -18.46 14.27 -4.09
C LYS A 11 -17.30 13.87 -5.01
N ALA A 12 -16.06 14.19 -4.66
CA ALA A 12 -14.89 13.77 -5.41
C ALA A 12 -14.71 12.25 -5.40
N CYS A 13 -14.82 11.57 -4.26
CA CYS A 13 -14.73 10.12 -4.16
C CYS A 13 -15.86 9.39 -4.92
N LYS A 14 -17.07 9.97 -4.99
CA LYS A 14 -18.19 9.39 -5.74
C LYS A 14 -18.11 9.67 -7.24
N ARG A 15 -17.56 10.82 -7.64
CA ARG A 15 -17.50 11.27 -9.05
C ARG A 15 -16.22 10.84 -9.76
N TYR A 16 -15.09 10.86 -9.06
CA TYR A 16 -13.74 10.61 -9.57
C TYR A 16 -13.00 9.47 -8.85
N GLY A 17 -13.49 9.01 -7.71
CA GLY A 17 -12.78 8.06 -6.84
C GLY A 17 -13.42 6.66 -6.73
N PRO A 18 -13.15 5.95 -5.63
CA PRO A 18 -13.50 4.54 -5.46
C PRO A 18 -15.00 4.22 -5.59
N GLY A 19 -15.88 5.21 -5.45
CA GLY A 19 -17.33 5.01 -5.54
C GLY A 19 -17.84 4.61 -6.94
N ARG A 20 -16.98 4.63 -7.97
CA ARG A 20 -17.27 4.07 -9.30
C ARG A 20 -16.77 2.64 -9.50
N LEU A 21 -16.01 2.10 -8.55
CA LEU A 21 -15.43 0.77 -8.66
C LEU A 21 -16.47 -0.31 -8.34
N PRO A 22 -16.35 -1.51 -8.95
CA PRO A 22 -17.31 -2.60 -8.73
C PRO A 22 -17.44 -2.93 -7.24
N ARG A 23 -18.69 -2.95 -6.75
CA ARG A 23 -19.05 -3.29 -5.36
C ARG A 23 -18.47 -2.36 -4.28
N ALA A 24 -18.02 -1.15 -4.63
CA ALA A 24 -17.49 -0.18 -3.67
C ALA A 24 -18.56 0.39 -2.72
N ASP A 25 -19.83 0.11 -2.97
CA ASP A 25 -20.97 0.34 -2.08
C ASP A 25 -20.93 -0.55 -0.83
N ARG A 26 -20.24 -1.70 -0.89
CA ARG A 26 -20.05 -2.57 0.27
C ARG A 26 -18.86 -2.10 1.12
N PRO A 27 -19.01 -2.01 2.45
CA PRO A 27 -17.98 -1.40 3.29
C PRO A 27 -16.70 -2.26 3.40
N ASP A 28 -16.81 -3.58 3.26
CA ASP A 28 -15.64 -4.46 3.21
C ASP A 28 -14.79 -4.22 1.94
N ILE A 29 -15.43 -4.13 0.79
CA ILE A 29 -14.76 -3.90 -0.50
C ILE A 29 -14.25 -2.46 -0.62
N GLY A 30 -14.99 -1.48 -0.07
CA GLY A 30 -14.56 -0.09 0.00
C GLY A 30 -13.27 0.10 0.80
N ALA A 31 -13.13 -0.58 1.94
CA ALA A 31 -11.91 -0.56 2.74
C ALA A 31 -10.71 -1.14 1.97
N GLY A 32 -10.94 -2.23 1.21
CA GLY A 32 -9.95 -2.78 0.30
C GLY A 32 -9.46 -1.78 -0.75
N TYR A 33 -10.37 -1.06 -1.41
CA TYR A 33 -9.98 -0.04 -2.39
C TYR A 33 -9.24 1.15 -1.77
N ALA A 34 -9.61 1.56 -0.55
CA ALA A 34 -8.89 2.61 0.17
C ALA A 34 -7.44 2.18 0.46
N ALA A 35 -7.23 0.96 0.96
CA ALA A 35 -5.90 0.39 1.21
C ALA A 35 -5.08 0.23 -0.09
N ALA A 36 -5.70 -0.27 -1.17
CA ALA A 36 -5.06 -0.39 -2.47
C ALA A 36 -4.61 0.98 -3.03
N SER A 37 -5.44 2.01 -2.89
CA SER A 37 -5.14 3.36 -3.36
C SER A 37 -3.97 3.98 -2.57
N ALA A 38 -3.96 3.75 -1.25
CA ALA A 38 -2.84 4.13 -0.38
C ALA A 38 -1.54 3.43 -0.78
N ALA A 39 -1.60 2.12 -1.08
CA ALA A 39 -0.45 1.35 -1.54
C ALA A 39 0.12 1.91 -2.86
N VAL A 40 -0.72 2.17 -3.87
CA VAL A 40 -0.29 2.78 -5.13
C VAL A 40 0.40 4.13 -4.89
N PHE A 41 -0.18 4.97 -4.03
CA PHE A 41 0.39 6.28 -3.71
C PHE A 41 1.76 6.17 -3.04
N VAL A 42 1.92 5.26 -2.07
CA VAL A 42 3.20 5.00 -1.41
C VAL A 42 4.23 4.45 -2.40
N THR A 43 3.86 3.50 -3.27
CA THR A 43 4.76 2.95 -4.27
C THR A 43 5.21 4.01 -5.28
N ALA A 44 4.32 4.92 -5.68
CA ALA A 44 4.68 6.05 -6.55
C ALA A 44 5.67 7.01 -5.87
N LEU A 45 5.45 7.35 -4.60
CA LEU A 45 6.40 8.16 -3.83
C LEU A 45 7.76 7.47 -3.71
N PHE A 46 7.77 6.16 -3.45
CA PHE A 46 9.02 5.40 -3.39
C PHE A 46 9.78 5.41 -4.72
N ALA A 47 9.09 5.22 -5.84
CA ALA A 47 9.70 5.30 -7.17
C ALA A 47 10.32 6.67 -7.45
N ILE A 48 9.66 7.75 -7.03
CA ILE A 48 10.19 9.12 -7.16
C ILE A 48 11.47 9.28 -6.31
N VAL A 49 11.46 8.82 -5.06
CA VAL A 49 12.64 8.90 -4.18
C VAL A 49 13.84 8.16 -4.78
N LEU A 50 13.65 6.92 -5.23
CA LEU A 50 14.71 6.14 -5.88
C LEU A 50 15.22 6.78 -7.18
N SER A 51 14.33 7.38 -7.95
CA SER A 51 14.71 8.07 -9.19
C SER A 51 15.56 9.32 -8.91
N VAL A 52 15.20 10.10 -7.88
CA VAL A 52 15.98 11.28 -7.47
C VAL A 52 17.36 10.88 -6.95
N ASP A 53 17.44 9.80 -6.18
CA ASP A 53 18.71 9.29 -5.64
C ASP A 53 19.64 8.76 -6.75
N ALA A 54 19.10 8.00 -7.72
CA ALA A 54 19.85 7.51 -8.87
C ALA A 54 20.46 8.65 -9.71
N VAL A 55 19.68 9.72 -9.95
CA VAL A 55 20.17 10.91 -10.66
C VAL A 55 21.28 11.62 -9.88
N ARG A 56 21.18 11.72 -8.54
CA ARG A 56 22.18 12.40 -7.71
C ARG A 56 23.48 11.63 -7.58
N THR A 57 23.41 10.32 -7.53
CA THR A 57 24.59 9.45 -7.39
C THR A 57 25.31 9.21 -8.73
N ALA A 58 24.77 9.74 -9.83
CA ALA A 58 25.23 9.44 -11.20
C ALA A 58 25.34 7.93 -11.48
N SER A 59 24.62 7.12 -10.72
CA SER A 59 24.49 5.69 -10.98
C SER A 59 23.65 5.56 -12.25
N GLY A 60 24.20 4.94 -13.30
CA GLY A 60 23.51 4.75 -14.58
C GLY A 60 22.24 3.88 -14.50
N ASP A 61 21.84 3.47 -13.29
CA ASP A 61 20.80 2.49 -12.99
C ASP A 61 19.41 3.11 -12.68
N TRP A 62 19.13 4.30 -13.19
CA TRP A 62 17.80 4.94 -13.06
C TRP A 62 16.66 4.04 -13.58
N ILE A 63 16.95 3.17 -14.55
CA ILE A 63 16.03 2.15 -15.07
C ILE A 63 15.67 1.14 -13.97
N VAL A 64 16.65 0.65 -13.21
CA VAL A 64 16.43 -0.33 -12.13
C VAL A 64 15.61 0.31 -11.00
N SER A 65 15.91 1.57 -10.68
CA SER A 65 15.17 2.37 -9.69
C SER A 65 13.69 2.55 -10.01
N PHE A 66 13.30 2.55 -11.30
CA PHE A 66 11.91 2.67 -11.72
C PHE A 66 11.22 1.31 -11.93
N LEU A 67 11.96 0.32 -12.45
CA LEU A 67 11.43 -1.02 -12.69
C LEU A 67 11.13 -1.78 -11.40
N PHE A 68 11.94 -1.60 -10.35
CA PHE A 68 11.75 -2.32 -9.09
C PHE A 68 10.39 -2.00 -8.42
N PRO A 69 10.00 -0.73 -8.20
CA PRO A 69 8.66 -0.39 -7.73
C PRO A 69 7.54 -0.87 -8.66
N ALA A 70 7.76 -0.79 -9.98
CA ALA A 70 6.77 -1.21 -10.96
C ALA A 70 6.50 -2.73 -10.92
N LEU A 71 7.54 -3.53 -10.72
CA LEU A 71 7.45 -4.98 -10.54
C LEU A 71 6.80 -5.38 -9.21
N ALA A 72 6.91 -4.53 -8.17
CA ALA A 72 6.29 -4.77 -6.88
C ALA A 72 4.77 -4.48 -6.88
N LEU A 73 4.29 -3.51 -7.68
CA LEU A 73 2.86 -3.15 -7.77
C LEU A 73 1.88 -4.33 -7.92
N PRO A 74 2.07 -5.30 -8.85
CA PRO A 74 1.14 -6.42 -9.02
C PRO A 74 1.05 -7.35 -7.81
N ILE A 75 1.98 -7.24 -6.85
CA ILE A 75 1.99 -8.01 -5.61
C ILE A 75 1.45 -7.16 -4.45
N VAL A 76 1.96 -5.93 -4.32
CA VAL A 76 1.67 -5.03 -3.20
C VAL A 76 0.21 -4.56 -3.25
N VAL A 77 -0.30 -4.20 -4.42
CA VAL A 77 -1.67 -3.65 -4.56
C VAL A 77 -2.74 -4.68 -4.21
N PRO A 78 -2.71 -5.92 -4.74
CA PRO A 78 -3.66 -6.95 -4.31
C PRO A 78 -3.53 -7.30 -2.83
N SER A 79 -2.29 -7.38 -2.31
CA SER A 79 -2.05 -7.68 -0.88
C SER A 79 -2.70 -6.61 0.02
N ALA A 80 -2.50 -5.34 -0.31
CA ALA A 80 -3.12 -4.22 0.40
C ALA A 80 -4.65 -4.26 0.32
N PHE A 81 -5.20 -4.60 -0.86
CA PHE A 81 -6.64 -4.76 -1.03
C PHE A 81 -7.19 -5.87 -0.13
N PHE A 82 -6.61 -7.07 -0.16
CA PHE A 82 -7.04 -8.21 0.65
C PHE A 82 -6.95 -7.91 2.14
N LEU A 83 -5.84 -7.31 2.59
CA LEU A 83 -5.66 -6.94 3.99
C LEU A 83 -6.64 -5.84 4.44
N GLY A 84 -6.98 -4.90 3.55
CA GLY A 84 -8.04 -3.92 3.80
C GLY A 84 -9.41 -4.56 3.98
N VAL A 85 -9.77 -5.52 3.11
CA VAL A 85 -11.03 -6.28 3.22
C VAL A 85 -11.07 -7.12 4.49
N VAL A 86 -10.00 -7.85 4.78
CA VAL A 86 -9.90 -8.72 5.96
C VAL A 86 -9.90 -7.90 7.25
N GLY A 87 -9.14 -6.81 7.30
CA GLY A 87 -9.13 -5.88 8.43
C GLY A 87 -10.53 -5.39 8.75
N TRP A 88 -11.26 -4.92 7.73
CA TRP A 88 -12.64 -4.45 7.90
C TRP A 88 -13.60 -5.54 8.40
N ARG A 89 -13.42 -6.80 7.96
CA ARG A 89 -14.26 -7.91 8.40
C ARG A 89 -13.97 -8.34 9.84
N LEU A 90 -12.72 -8.29 10.27
CA LEU A 90 -12.31 -8.67 11.62
C LEU A 90 -12.70 -7.61 12.66
N ALA A 91 -12.61 -6.34 12.29
CA ALA A 91 -13.04 -5.24 13.13
C ALA A 91 -13.83 -4.24 12.27
N PRO A 92 -15.15 -4.45 12.09
CA PRO A 92 -16.03 -3.45 11.51
C PRO A 92 -15.99 -2.22 12.40
N SER A 93 -15.15 -1.26 12.03
CA SER A 93 -14.80 -0.16 12.91
C SER A 93 -16.01 0.73 13.13
N SER A 94 -16.36 0.96 14.40
CA SER A 94 -17.43 1.86 14.82
C SER A 94 -16.93 3.29 15.09
N SER A 95 -15.61 3.51 15.08
CA SER A 95 -15.00 4.81 15.39
C SER A 95 -13.81 5.15 14.48
N SER A 96 -13.58 6.44 14.26
CA SER A 96 -12.42 6.95 13.49
C SER A 96 -11.07 6.53 14.07
N ILE A 97 -10.95 6.34 15.39
CA ILE A 97 -9.71 5.87 16.04
C ILE A 97 -9.41 4.43 15.63
N THR A 98 -10.44 3.56 15.58
CA THR A 98 -10.28 2.19 15.12
C THR A 98 -9.82 2.15 13.66
N GLY A 99 -10.33 3.05 12.80
CA GLY A 99 -9.88 3.19 11.41
C GLY A 99 -8.41 3.57 11.27
N ILE A 100 -7.90 4.48 12.11
CA ILE A 100 -6.48 4.85 12.16
C ILE A 100 -5.63 3.61 12.50
N ILE A 101 -5.98 2.90 13.56
CA ILE A 101 -5.24 1.74 14.04
C ILE A 101 -5.25 0.62 13.00
N LEU A 102 -6.42 0.30 12.43
CA LEU A 102 -6.53 -0.70 11.37
C LEU A 102 -5.76 -0.32 10.11
N GLY A 103 -5.75 0.95 9.73
CA GLY A 103 -4.98 1.45 8.59
C GLY A 103 -3.47 1.30 8.80
N GLY A 104 -2.98 1.62 10.00
CA GLY A 104 -1.58 1.41 10.37
C GLY A 104 -1.18 -0.07 10.42
N ILE A 105 -2.00 -0.91 11.08
CA ILE A 105 -1.78 -2.37 11.13
C ILE A 105 -1.83 -2.97 9.72
N GLY A 106 -2.78 -2.54 8.89
CA GLY A 106 -2.91 -2.97 7.51
C GLY A 106 -1.68 -2.61 6.67
N ALA A 107 -1.09 -1.43 6.87
CA ALA A 107 0.15 -1.05 6.21
C ALA A 107 1.32 -1.96 6.63
N ILE A 108 1.46 -2.23 7.93
CA ILE A 108 2.50 -3.13 8.46
C ILE A 108 2.30 -4.55 7.93
N ALA A 109 1.07 -5.07 7.97
CA ALA A 109 0.73 -6.38 7.44
C ALA A 109 1.01 -6.46 5.93
N THR A 110 0.76 -5.38 5.18
CA THR A 110 1.06 -5.31 3.74
C THR A 110 2.56 -5.41 3.49
N TYR A 111 3.40 -4.80 4.34
CA TYR A 111 4.85 -5.00 4.25
C TYR A 111 5.25 -6.44 4.51
N LEU A 112 4.73 -7.07 5.56
CA LEU A 112 5.09 -8.44 5.89
C LEU A 112 4.73 -9.40 4.75
N VAL A 113 3.51 -9.26 4.20
CA VAL A 113 3.07 -10.07 3.06
C VAL A 113 3.90 -9.76 1.82
N SER A 114 4.14 -8.49 1.52
CA SER A 114 4.94 -8.09 0.36
C SER A 114 6.40 -8.53 0.49
N LEU A 115 6.94 -8.56 1.70
CA LEU A 115 8.30 -9.04 1.97
C LEU A 115 8.43 -10.51 1.64
N VAL A 116 7.49 -11.33 2.09
CA VAL A 116 7.48 -12.77 1.80
C VAL A 116 7.29 -13.01 0.29
N LEU A 117 6.37 -12.29 -0.35
CA LEU A 117 6.06 -12.50 -1.77
C LEU A 117 7.17 -11.96 -2.69
N VAL A 118 7.59 -10.71 -2.53
CA VAL A 118 8.65 -10.10 -3.34
C VAL A 118 9.99 -10.79 -3.05
N GLY A 119 10.33 -11.02 -1.78
CA GLY A 119 11.55 -11.74 -1.40
C GLY A 119 11.57 -13.17 -1.95
N GLY A 120 10.43 -13.87 -1.93
CA GLY A 120 10.28 -15.19 -2.53
C GLY A 120 10.49 -15.19 -4.05
N VAL A 121 9.89 -14.22 -4.76
CA VAL A 121 10.08 -14.07 -6.21
C VAL A 121 11.53 -13.76 -6.57
N LEU A 122 12.18 -12.86 -5.83
CA LEU A 122 13.60 -12.54 -6.05
C LEU A 122 14.51 -13.73 -5.76
N THR A 123 14.26 -14.45 -4.66
CA THR A 123 15.03 -15.65 -4.29
C THR A 123 14.85 -16.75 -5.34
N ALA A 124 13.62 -17.03 -5.77
CA ALA A 124 13.35 -17.99 -6.83
C ALA A 124 14.04 -17.57 -8.14
N GLY A 125 13.91 -16.32 -8.55
CA GLY A 125 14.57 -15.79 -9.74
C GLY A 125 16.08 -15.94 -9.70
N ALA A 126 16.71 -15.70 -8.56
CA ALA A 126 18.15 -15.86 -8.37
C ALA A 126 18.60 -17.33 -8.40
N VAL A 127 17.84 -18.24 -7.79
CA VAL A 127 18.13 -19.69 -7.79
C VAL A 127 17.96 -20.29 -9.20
N PHE A 128 16.93 -19.87 -9.95
CA PHE A 128 16.68 -20.33 -11.32
C PHE A 128 17.51 -19.59 -12.39
N SER A 129 18.33 -18.60 -12.00
CA SER A 129 19.20 -17.89 -12.93
C SER A 129 20.41 -18.72 -13.35
N LEU A 130 20.93 -18.47 -14.56
CA LEU A 130 22.07 -19.16 -15.20
C LEU A 130 23.38 -19.21 -14.37
N ARG A 131 23.46 -18.43 -13.28
CA ARG A 131 24.62 -18.36 -12.37
C ARG A 131 24.55 -19.31 -11.17
N GLY A 132 23.41 -19.96 -10.90
CA GLY A 132 23.30 -20.99 -9.86
C GLY A 132 23.68 -20.51 -8.45
N ALA A 133 23.07 -19.41 -7.98
CA ALA A 133 23.28 -18.95 -6.61
C ALA A 133 22.73 -19.97 -5.62
N THR A 134 23.41 -20.15 -4.48
CA THR A 134 22.86 -20.98 -3.41
C THR A 134 21.59 -20.34 -2.84
N LEU A 135 20.66 -21.17 -2.33
CA LEU A 135 19.39 -20.68 -1.78
C LEU A 135 19.60 -19.70 -0.61
N MET A 136 20.68 -19.89 0.16
CA MET A 136 21.04 -19.00 1.27
C MET A 136 21.49 -17.62 0.78
N GLU A 137 22.42 -17.55 -0.17
CA GLU A 137 22.91 -16.27 -0.71
C GLU A 137 21.79 -15.48 -1.39
N ALA A 138 20.93 -16.17 -2.15
CA ALA A 138 19.77 -15.57 -2.81
C ALA A 138 18.76 -15.00 -1.79
N ALA A 139 18.54 -15.71 -0.68
CA ALA A 139 17.66 -15.26 0.39
C ALA A 139 18.24 -14.04 1.12
N GLU A 140 19.55 -14.04 1.43
CA GLU A 140 20.21 -12.92 2.10
C GLU A 140 20.13 -11.62 1.29
N VAL A 141 20.42 -11.68 -0.02
CA VAL A 141 20.31 -10.51 -0.90
C VAL A 141 18.87 -10.03 -1.00
N SER A 142 17.91 -10.95 -1.14
CA SER A 142 16.48 -10.61 -1.22
C SER A 142 15.98 -9.95 0.06
N VAL A 143 16.35 -10.48 1.22
CA VAL A 143 16.04 -9.89 2.53
C VAL A 143 16.67 -8.51 2.65
N GLY A 144 17.95 -8.36 2.28
CA GLY A 144 18.64 -7.07 2.31
C GLY A 144 17.93 -6.00 1.47
N ILE A 145 17.52 -6.33 0.24
CA ILE A 145 16.79 -5.42 -0.65
C ILE A 145 15.44 -5.02 -0.03
N VAL A 146 14.68 -5.97 0.49
CA VAL A 146 13.37 -5.66 1.08
C VAL A 146 13.50 -4.88 2.38
N THR A 147 14.47 -5.20 3.23
CA THR A 147 14.76 -4.45 4.45
C THR A 147 15.14 -3.00 4.12
N LEU A 148 15.97 -2.79 3.11
CA LEU A 148 16.34 -1.46 2.65
C LEU A 148 15.09 -0.70 2.17
N ALA A 149 14.27 -1.32 1.30
CA ALA A 149 13.03 -0.74 0.83
C ALA A 149 12.10 -0.35 1.99
N PHE A 150 11.97 -1.22 3.00
CA PHE A 150 11.20 -0.94 4.21
C PHE A 150 11.74 0.28 4.96
N ILE A 151 13.05 0.34 5.26
CA ILE A 151 13.69 1.47 5.95
C ILE A 151 13.44 2.80 5.24
N PHE A 152 13.41 2.80 3.91
CA PHE A 152 13.14 4.00 3.12
C PHE A 152 11.66 4.39 3.01
N THR A 153 10.71 3.51 3.33
CA THR A 153 9.28 3.72 3.04
C THR A 153 8.35 3.62 4.24
N TRP A 154 8.77 2.97 5.34
CA TRP A 154 7.93 2.75 6.53
C TRP A 154 7.41 4.06 7.14
N TRP A 155 8.25 5.11 7.14
CA TRP A 155 7.92 6.43 7.69
C TRP A 155 6.84 7.18 6.87
N ILE A 156 6.65 6.89 5.59
CA ILE A 156 5.56 7.44 4.76
C ILE A 156 4.33 6.56 4.85
N SER A 157 4.53 5.26 4.66
CA SER A 157 3.47 4.27 4.51
C SER A 157 2.61 4.09 5.75
N ILE A 158 3.19 4.15 6.95
CA ILE A 158 2.40 4.07 8.19
C ILE A 158 1.47 5.28 8.33
N PRO A 159 1.93 6.54 8.23
CA PRO A 159 1.05 7.71 8.21
C PRO A 159 0.01 7.67 7.09
N VAL A 160 0.38 7.29 5.87
CA VAL A 160 -0.55 7.19 4.74
C VAL A 160 -1.60 6.10 4.99
N GLY A 161 -1.22 4.96 5.56
CA GLY A 161 -2.14 3.90 5.98
C GLY A 161 -3.14 4.40 7.03
N CYS A 162 -2.65 5.04 8.09
CA CYS A 162 -3.48 5.67 9.12
C CYS A 162 -4.46 6.72 8.55
N LEU A 163 -3.97 7.60 7.68
CA LEU A 163 -4.79 8.63 7.01
C LEU A 163 -5.85 8.01 6.12
N SER A 164 -5.51 6.96 5.36
CA SER A 164 -6.47 6.27 4.50
C SER A 164 -7.62 5.64 5.30
N GLY A 165 -7.32 5.02 6.45
CA GLY A 165 -8.32 4.47 7.36
C GLY A 165 -9.21 5.53 8.01
N LEU A 166 -8.62 6.67 8.41
CA LEU A 166 -9.37 7.80 8.96
C LEU A 166 -10.31 8.42 7.92
N VAL A 167 -9.84 8.64 6.69
CA VAL A 167 -10.68 9.20 5.61
C VAL A 167 -11.81 8.24 5.27
N TYR A 168 -11.52 6.94 5.20
CA TYR A 168 -12.53 5.92 4.94
C TYR A 168 -13.64 5.95 5.99
N MET A 169 -13.27 5.93 7.27
CA MET A 169 -14.21 5.97 8.39
C MET A 169 -15.11 7.19 8.41
N ASN A 170 -14.53 8.37 8.21
CA ASN A 170 -15.31 9.61 8.22
C ASN A 170 -16.32 9.68 7.07
N VAL A 171 -16.04 9.02 5.95
CA VAL A 171 -16.97 8.94 4.80
C VAL A 171 -18.08 7.92 5.08
N THR A 172 -17.79 6.80 5.74
CA THR A 172 -18.76 5.73 6.03
C THR A 172 -19.67 6.04 7.22
N GLU A 173 -19.13 6.54 8.33
CA GLU A 173 -19.90 6.82 9.56
C GLU A 173 -21.00 7.87 9.32
N LYS A 174 -20.69 8.91 8.53
CA LYS A 174 -21.68 9.93 8.16
C LYS A 174 -22.69 9.47 7.09
N ALA A 175 -22.42 8.39 6.36
CA ALA A 175 -23.40 7.81 5.44
C ALA A 175 -24.50 7.07 6.21
N ALA A 176 -24.14 6.37 7.29
CA ALA A 176 -25.09 5.71 8.18
C ALA A 176 -25.99 6.70 8.94
N ASN A 177 -25.46 7.89 9.29
CA ASN A 177 -26.21 8.93 10.00
C ASN A 177 -27.04 9.87 9.09
N ALA A 178 -27.00 9.68 7.77
CA ALA A 178 -27.72 10.49 6.78
C ALA A 178 -28.89 9.75 6.10
N THR A 179 -29.13 8.51 6.52
CA THR A 179 -30.28 7.65 6.16
C THR A 179 -31.17 7.49 7.37
#